data_AF-A0A1L8MYC1-F1
#
_entry.id   AF-A0A1L8MYC1-F1
#
_cell.length_a   1.000
_cell.length_b   1.000
_cell.length_c   1.000
_cell.angle_alpha   90.00
_cell.angle_beta   90.00
_cell.angle_gamma   90.00
#
_symmetry.space_group_name_H-M   'P 1'
#
loop_
_entity.id
_entity.type
_entity.pdbx_description
1 polymer ?
#
loop_
_entity_poly.entity_id
_entity_poly.type
_entity_poly.pdbx_seq_one_letter_code
_entity_poly.pdbx_strand_id
1 'polypeptide(L)'
;MEGHDAGAKVLVVSKGRLGSSGATPFAKGIFSYDSTKESTTIDEFVAEVSKSAINTNNPVFTRQMAEHSKERVEELKEWGFFDSPLYNKSFSKPITERNIPVKERIMITHLIKENGRIAGAAGFSIDEPTIYLFKAKAVVLCTGAGGFKPSGFPICDLTHDGTIMAYKIGAKVTGKEWNDGHSGSTNNPADCYTGWHGMFDRTPSTNGVEVHHDLGVDSNYMAYVLGNPISMLQEMLLVHIWLEQFILRLVLLLRVLRFKVQLYQK
;
A
#
# COMPACT_ATOMS: atom_id res chain seq x y z
N MET A 1 13.84 13.89 -4.58
CA MET A 1 13.93 15.12 -5.40
C MET A 1 13.78 16.33 -4.50
N GLU A 2 12.69 16.43 -3.73
CA GLU A 2 12.49 17.53 -2.76
C GLU A 2 13.68 17.77 -1.81
N GLY A 3 14.33 16.72 -1.29
CA GLY A 3 15.54 16.91 -0.47
C GLY A 3 16.69 17.59 -1.21
N HIS A 4 16.86 17.32 -2.51
CA HIS A 4 17.82 18.01 -3.36
C HIS A 4 17.40 19.46 -3.60
N ASP A 5 16.12 19.68 -3.88
CA ASP A 5 15.57 21.01 -4.14
C ASP A 5 15.63 21.90 -2.87
N ALA A 6 15.61 21.30 -1.69
CA ALA A 6 15.91 21.93 -0.40
C ALA A 6 17.42 22.12 -0.11
N GLY A 7 18.30 21.81 -1.06
CA GLY A 7 19.75 22.01 -0.95
C GLY A 7 20.56 20.86 -0.33
N ALA A 8 19.94 19.70 -0.05
CA ALA A 8 20.68 18.55 0.46
C ALA A 8 21.41 17.80 -0.67
N LYS A 9 22.59 17.26 -0.37
CA LYS A 9 23.26 16.30 -1.25
C LYS A 9 22.55 14.94 -1.17
N VAL A 10 21.88 14.55 -2.24
CA VAL A 10 21.07 13.32 -2.32
C VAL A 10 21.74 12.27 -3.19
N LEU A 11 21.62 11.01 -2.79
CA LEU A 11 21.95 9.82 -3.58
C LEU A 11 20.74 8.87 -3.52
N VAL A 12 20.33 8.35 -4.67
CA VAL A 12 19.33 7.28 -4.73
C VAL A 12 20.06 5.95 -4.88
N VAL A 13 19.69 4.96 -4.06
CA VAL A 13 20.19 3.59 -4.16
C VAL A 13 19.02 2.64 -4.28
N SER A 14 19.06 1.75 -5.27
CA SER A 14 17.97 0.83 -5.56
C SER A 14 18.49 -0.58 -5.84
N LYS A 15 17.79 -1.59 -5.31
CA LYS A 15 18.03 -3.00 -5.58
C LYS A 15 17.72 -3.37 -7.04
N GLY A 16 16.67 -2.76 -7.59
CA GLY A 16 16.29 -2.90 -8.99
C GLY A 16 16.51 -1.62 -9.79
N ARG A 17 16.01 -1.62 -11.02
CA ARG A 17 16.06 -0.45 -11.92
C ARG A 17 14.95 0.55 -11.61
N LEU A 18 15.28 1.84 -11.60
CA LEU A 18 14.37 2.95 -11.38
C LEU A 18 13.19 2.90 -12.36
N GLY A 19 11.96 2.93 -11.83
CA GLY A 19 10.74 2.87 -12.64
C GLY A 19 10.50 1.56 -13.38
N SER A 20 11.24 0.49 -13.06
CA SER A 20 11.05 -0.86 -13.62
C SER A 20 11.14 -1.98 -12.57
N SER A 21 11.24 -1.63 -11.29
CA SER A 21 11.29 -2.57 -10.17
C SER A 21 10.44 -2.10 -9.01
N GLY A 22 10.17 -2.99 -8.05
CA GLY A 22 9.23 -2.78 -6.95
C GLY A 22 7.76 -2.81 -7.38
N ALA A 23 6.87 -2.39 -6.48
CA ALA A 23 5.42 -2.39 -6.70
C ALA A 23 4.95 -1.33 -7.71
N THR A 24 5.68 -0.22 -7.82
CA THR A 24 5.20 0.96 -8.56
C THR A 24 4.89 0.67 -10.02
N PRO A 25 5.75 0.01 -10.83
CA PRO A 25 5.47 -0.28 -12.25
C PRO A 25 4.22 -1.13 -12.49
N PHE A 26 3.79 -1.90 -11.48
CA PHE A 26 2.59 -2.73 -11.53
C PHE A 26 1.30 -1.90 -11.36
N ALA A 27 1.31 -0.89 -10.49
CA ALA A 27 0.12 -0.10 -10.19
C ALA A 27 -0.30 0.80 -11.36
N LYS A 28 -1.58 0.75 -11.76
CA LYS A 28 -2.14 1.57 -12.87
C LYS A 28 -3.13 2.66 -12.42
N GLY A 29 -3.52 2.68 -11.16
CA GLY A 29 -4.37 3.75 -10.60
C GLY A 29 -3.56 4.65 -9.67
N ILE A 30 -3.73 5.96 -9.78
CA ILE A 30 -3.24 6.93 -8.81
C ILE A 30 -4.38 7.82 -8.33
N PHE A 31 -4.51 7.96 -7.01
CA PHE A 31 -5.57 8.77 -6.42
C PHE A 31 -5.35 10.27 -6.72
N SER A 32 -6.43 10.98 -7.07
CA SER A 32 -6.43 12.43 -7.26
C SER A 32 -7.75 13.02 -6.77
N TYR A 33 -7.70 13.88 -5.75
CA TYR A 33 -8.86 14.64 -5.30
C TYR A 33 -8.95 15.99 -6.01
N ASP A 34 -10.04 16.25 -6.73
CA ASP A 34 -10.30 17.52 -7.39
C ASP A 34 -11.62 18.14 -6.89
N SER A 35 -11.55 19.11 -5.99
CA SER A 35 -12.73 19.78 -5.41
C SER A 35 -13.66 20.43 -6.45
N THR A 36 -13.20 20.64 -7.68
CA THR A 36 -14.03 21.17 -8.77
C THR A 36 -14.85 20.11 -9.50
N LYS A 37 -14.51 18.83 -9.32
CA LYS A 37 -15.15 17.68 -9.96
C LYS A 37 -15.88 16.80 -8.97
N GLU A 38 -15.33 16.65 -7.77
CA GLU A 38 -15.85 15.75 -6.76
C GLU A 38 -17.06 16.36 -6.05
N SER A 39 -18.13 15.58 -5.88
CA SER A 39 -19.26 15.97 -5.04
C SER A 39 -18.98 15.81 -3.55
N THR A 40 -18.00 14.99 -3.20
CA THR A 40 -17.62 14.66 -1.82
C THR A 40 -16.57 15.66 -1.32
N THR A 41 -16.78 16.20 -0.13
CA THR A 41 -15.79 17.04 0.56
C THR A 41 -14.61 16.20 1.08
N ILE A 42 -13.45 16.83 1.32
CA ILE A 42 -12.32 16.13 1.95
C ILE A 42 -12.72 15.56 3.33
N ASP A 43 -13.57 16.26 4.09
CA ASP A 43 -14.01 15.82 5.40
C ASP A 43 -14.85 14.53 5.31
N GLU A 44 -15.78 14.47 4.37
CA GLU A 44 -16.59 13.27 4.11
C GLU A 44 -15.72 12.11 3.60
N PHE A 45 -14.78 12.39 2.69
CA PHE A 45 -13.83 11.37 2.20
C PHE A 45 -12.97 10.81 3.34
N VAL A 46 -12.42 11.67 4.20
CA VAL A 46 -11.63 11.25 5.37
C VAL A 46 -12.48 10.43 6.34
N ALA A 47 -13.73 10.81 6.57
CA ALA A 47 -14.64 10.06 7.42
C ALA A 47 -14.94 8.67 6.85
N GLU A 48 -15.22 8.57 5.55
CA GLU A 48 -15.52 7.29 4.90
C GLU A 48 -14.30 6.36 4.84
N VAL A 49 -13.11 6.89 4.51
CA VAL A 49 -11.86 6.12 4.60
C VAL A 49 -11.61 5.63 6.02
N SER A 50 -11.86 6.47 7.03
CA SER A 50 -11.63 6.08 8.43
C SER A 50 -12.59 5.01 8.88
N LYS A 51 -13.87 5.10 8.47
CA LYS A 51 -14.87 4.06 8.69
C LYS A 51 -14.47 2.74 8.00
N SER A 52 -14.05 2.80 6.74
CA SER A 52 -13.58 1.64 5.97
C SER A 52 -12.37 0.97 6.62
N ALA A 53 -11.44 1.76 7.17
CA ALA A 53 -10.29 1.29 7.91
C ALA A 53 -10.58 0.89 9.38
N ILE A 54 -11.86 0.80 9.79
CA ILE A 54 -12.28 0.47 11.16
C ILE A 54 -11.62 1.40 12.20
N ASN A 55 -11.43 2.67 11.83
CA ASN A 55 -10.75 3.72 12.59
C ASN A 55 -9.31 3.35 13.03
N THR A 56 -8.63 2.46 12.31
CA THR A 56 -7.23 2.10 12.56
C THR A 56 -6.24 2.96 11.78
N ASN A 57 -6.69 3.69 10.77
CA ASN A 57 -5.89 4.66 10.03
C ASN A 57 -5.65 5.93 10.85
N ASN A 58 -4.67 6.73 10.41
CA ASN A 58 -4.52 8.11 10.89
C ASN A 58 -5.25 9.07 9.93
N PRO A 59 -6.36 9.71 10.34
CA PRO A 59 -7.15 10.58 9.46
C PRO A 59 -6.38 11.82 9.01
N VAL A 60 -5.35 12.26 9.76
CA VAL A 60 -4.49 13.38 9.37
C VAL A 60 -3.71 13.05 8.10
N PHE A 61 -3.21 11.81 7.98
CA PHE A 61 -2.46 11.38 6.80
C PHE A 61 -3.40 11.19 5.60
N THR A 62 -4.60 10.67 5.81
CA THR A 62 -5.63 10.59 4.75
C THR A 62 -5.97 11.99 4.21
N ARG A 63 -6.16 12.96 5.11
CA ARG A 63 -6.43 14.35 4.74
C ARG A 63 -5.28 14.96 3.92
N GLN A 64 -4.04 14.86 4.43
CA GLN A 64 -2.87 15.38 3.72
C GLN A 64 -2.71 14.76 2.33
N MET A 65 -2.92 13.44 2.23
CA MET A 65 -2.91 12.75 0.95
C MET A 65 -3.96 13.35 -0.01
N ALA A 66 -5.19 13.55 0.45
CA ALA A 66 -6.25 14.16 -0.36
C ALA A 66 -5.89 15.59 -0.81
N GLU A 67 -5.48 16.45 0.13
CA GLU A 67 -5.15 17.86 -0.11
C GLU A 67 -4.03 18.05 -1.15
N HIS A 68 -3.03 17.17 -1.16
CA HIS A 68 -1.86 17.29 -2.04
C HIS A 68 -1.92 16.42 -3.30
N SER A 69 -2.86 15.48 -3.38
CA SER A 69 -2.92 14.47 -4.45
C SER A 69 -2.97 15.07 -5.87
N LYS A 70 -3.82 16.07 -6.11
CA LYS A 70 -3.97 16.71 -7.43
C LYS A 70 -2.67 17.35 -7.90
N GLU A 71 -2.00 18.11 -7.04
CA GLU A 71 -0.73 18.75 -7.39
C GLU A 71 0.35 17.72 -7.77
N ARG A 72 0.45 16.62 -7.01
CA ARG A 72 1.38 15.52 -7.32
C ARG A 72 1.02 14.82 -8.63
N VAL A 73 -0.27 14.67 -8.94
CA VAL A 73 -0.71 14.10 -10.21
C VAL A 73 -0.40 14.99 -11.40
N GLU A 74 -0.53 16.32 -11.27
CA GLU A 74 -0.11 17.24 -12.33
C GLU A 74 1.42 17.19 -12.54
N GLU A 75 2.22 17.13 -11.47
CA GLU A 75 3.67 16.94 -11.58
C GLU A 75 4.02 15.63 -12.31
N LEU A 76 3.32 14.54 -12.01
CA LEU A 76 3.51 13.27 -12.72
C LEU A 76 3.13 13.34 -14.20
N LYS A 77 2.11 14.14 -14.57
CA LYS A 77 1.78 14.40 -15.97
C LYS A 77 2.92 15.13 -16.67
N GLU A 78 3.50 16.15 -16.05
CA GLU A 78 4.66 16.86 -16.60
C GLU A 78 5.87 15.94 -16.82
N TRP A 79 5.99 14.89 -16.01
CA TRP A 79 7.03 13.88 -16.18
C TRP A 79 6.73 12.85 -17.29
N GLY A 80 5.51 12.84 -17.85
CA GLY A 80 5.07 11.86 -18.84
C GLY A 80 4.68 10.52 -18.21
N PHE A 81 4.26 10.50 -16.94
CA PHE A 81 3.84 9.27 -16.24
C PHE A 81 2.69 8.55 -16.96
N PHE A 82 1.74 9.31 -17.51
CA PHE A 82 0.55 8.78 -18.17
C PHE A 82 0.78 8.37 -19.64
N ASP A 83 1.96 8.65 -20.20
CA ASP A 83 2.25 8.46 -21.63
C ASP A 83 2.70 7.02 -21.97
N SER A 84 3.03 6.21 -20.95
CA SER A 84 3.59 4.87 -21.15
C SER A 84 3.21 3.91 -20.02
N PRO A 85 3.02 2.61 -20.32
CA PRO A 85 2.91 1.58 -19.28
C PRO A 85 4.21 1.42 -18.46
N LEU A 86 5.35 1.92 -18.95
CA LEU A 86 6.66 1.82 -18.31
C LEU A 86 7.08 3.16 -17.67
N TYR A 87 7.49 3.12 -16.40
CA TYR A 87 7.73 4.35 -15.62
C TYR A 87 9.20 4.76 -15.52
N ASN A 88 10.12 4.02 -16.14
CA ASN A 88 11.53 4.36 -16.13
C ASN A 88 11.76 5.78 -16.70
N LYS A 89 11.15 6.11 -17.83
CA LYS A 89 11.32 7.43 -18.47
C LYS A 89 10.80 8.55 -17.59
N SER A 90 9.56 8.43 -17.11
CA SER A 90 8.92 9.46 -16.30
C SER A 90 9.64 9.70 -14.97
N PHE A 91 10.09 8.64 -14.29
CA PHE A 91 10.84 8.81 -13.04
C PHE A 91 12.32 9.17 -13.24
N SER A 92 12.91 8.87 -14.41
CA SER A 92 14.30 9.27 -14.71
C SER A 92 14.40 10.73 -15.10
N LYS A 93 13.35 11.31 -15.71
CA LYS A 93 13.34 12.72 -16.16
C LYS A 93 13.73 13.70 -15.04
N PRO A 94 13.00 13.78 -13.91
CA PRO A 94 13.31 14.76 -12.87
C PRO A 94 14.63 14.48 -12.14
N ILE A 95 15.08 13.22 -12.09
CA ILE A 95 16.38 12.82 -11.54
C ILE A 95 17.53 13.32 -12.42
N THR A 96 17.41 13.12 -13.74
CA THR A 96 18.41 13.52 -14.73
C THR A 96 18.52 15.03 -14.82
N GLU A 97 17.39 15.75 -14.89
CA GLU A 97 17.36 17.22 -14.93
C GLU A 97 18.04 17.85 -13.71
N ARG A 98 17.96 17.19 -12.55
CA ARG A 98 18.59 17.63 -11.30
C ARG A 98 20.00 17.08 -11.09
N ASN A 99 20.51 16.25 -12.00
CA ASN A 99 21.80 15.56 -11.86
C ASN A 99 21.92 14.78 -10.53
N ILE A 100 20.83 14.18 -10.04
CA ILE A 100 20.85 13.39 -8.81
C ILE A 100 21.51 12.03 -9.12
N PRO A 101 22.59 11.65 -8.43
CA PRO A 101 23.22 10.36 -8.66
C PRO A 101 22.29 9.22 -8.24
N VAL A 102 22.25 8.18 -9.08
CA VAL A 102 21.51 6.94 -8.84
C VAL A 102 22.49 5.77 -8.90
N LYS A 103 22.39 4.87 -7.93
CA LYS A 103 23.06 3.57 -7.96
C LYS A 103 22.01 2.47 -7.96
N GLU A 104 21.87 1.82 -9.11
CA GLU A 104 20.97 0.67 -9.28
C GLU A 104 21.72 -0.63 -9.02
N ARG A 105 20.95 -1.71 -8.83
CA ARG A 105 21.47 -3.06 -8.59
C ARG A 105 22.39 -3.16 -7.38
N ILE A 106 22.04 -2.41 -6.32
CA ILE A 106 22.69 -2.49 -5.01
C ILE A 106 21.66 -2.93 -3.97
N MET A 107 21.96 -4.05 -3.30
CA MET A 107 21.18 -4.54 -2.17
C MET A 107 21.68 -3.90 -0.88
N ILE A 108 20.85 -3.08 -0.24
CA ILE A 108 21.13 -2.52 1.09
C ILE A 108 20.64 -3.51 2.14
N THR A 109 21.51 -3.86 3.08
CA THR A 109 21.25 -4.90 4.10
C THR A 109 21.36 -4.39 5.52
N HIS A 110 22.06 -3.27 5.74
CA HIS A 110 22.29 -2.72 7.08
C HIS A 110 22.11 -1.21 7.11
N LEU A 111 21.50 -0.72 8.19
CA LEU A 111 21.58 0.67 8.61
C LEU A 111 22.70 0.80 9.64
N ILE A 112 23.52 1.82 9.49
CA ILE A 112 24.65 2.08 10.38
C ILE A 112 24.21 3.10 11.42
N LYS A 113 24.40 2.78 12.70
CA LYS A 113 24.08 3.64 13.84
C LYS A 113 25.36 3.97 14.61
N GLU A 114 25.56 5.25 14.90
CA GLU A 114 26.66 5.77 15.70
C GLU A 114 26.11 6.78 16.71
N ASN A 115 26.51 6.68 17.98
CA ASN A 115 26.07 7.59 19.05
C ASN A 115 24.54 7.79 19.11
N GLY A 116 23.77 6.70 18.96
CA GLY A 116 22.32 6.77 19.01
C GLY A 116 21.64 7.24 17.72
N ARG A 117 22.39 7.66 16.68
CA ARG A 117 21.87 8.27 15.45
C ARG A 117 22.24 7.46 14.21
N ILE A 118 21.43 7.58 13.16
CA ILE A 118 21.79 7.04 11.84
C ILE A 118 23.03 7.77 11.32
N ALA A 119 24.00 6.99 10.85
CA ALA A 119 25.25 7.47 10.25
C ALA A 119 25.42 7.01 8.79
N GLY A 120 24.53 6.14 8.29
CA GLY A 120 24.63 5.63 6.94
C GLY A 120 23.92 4.30 6.71
N ALA A 121 24.29 3.66 5.60
CA ALA A 121 23.82 2.33 5.21
C ALA A 121 24.94 1.52 4.55
N ALA A 122 24.84 0.20 4.60
CA ALA A 122 25.77 -0.71 3.95
C ALA A 122 25.02 -1.73 3.08
N GLY A 123 25.67 -2.15 2.01
CA GLY A 123 25.11 -3.09 1.04
C GLY A 123 26.16 -3.67 0.11
N PHE A 124 25.71 -4.41 -0.90
CA PHE A 124 26.57 -5.02 -1.89
C PHE A 124 25.97 -4.89 -3.30
N SER A 125 26.83 -4.89 -4.32
CA SER A 125 26.40 -4.96 -5.72
C SER A 125 25.82 -6.34 -6.01
N ILE A 126 24.71 -6.38 -6.74
CA ILE A 126 24.12 -7.64 -7.21
C ILE A 126 24.93 -8.21 -8.38
N ASP A 127 25.62 -7.36 -9.14
CA ASP A 127 26.32 -7.74 -10.36
C ASP A 127 27.82 -7.98 -10.15
N GLU A 128 28.39 -7.41 -9.09
CA GLU A 128 29.83 -7.38 -8.85
C GLU A 128 30.17 -7.78 -7.41
N PRO A 129 31.37 -8.32 -7.13
CA PRO A 129 31.82 -8.62 -5.77
C PRO A 129 32.24 -7.34 -5.00
N THR A 130 31.39 -6.32 -5.00
CA THR A 130 31.68 -4.99 -4.45
C THR A 130 30.77 -4.71 -3.26
N ILE A 131 31.37 -4.34 -2.12
CA ILE A 131 30.66 -3.86 -0.93
C ILE A 131 30.60 -2.33 -0.97
N TYR A 132 29.45 -1.78 -0.62
CA TYR A 132 29.22 -0.34 -0.53
C TYR A 132 28.96 0.09 0.91
N LEU A 133 29.62 1.18 1.31
CA LEU A 133 29.39 1.91 2.55
C LEU A 133 28.96 3.34 2.21
N PHE A 134 27.72 3.68 2.53
CA PHE A 134 27.15 5.00 2.29
C PHE A 134 27.10 5.78 3.60
N LYS A 135 27.92 6.83 3.73
CA LYS A 135 27.83 7.77 4.86
C LYS A 135 26.75 8.81 4.59
N ALA A 136 25.79 8.92 5.49
CA ALA A 136 24.68 9.87 5.36
C ALA A 136 24.18 10.35 6.72
N LYS A 137 23.77 11.62 6.79
CA LYS A 137 23.15 12.20 8.00
C LYS A 137 21.69 11.76 8.20
N ALA A 138 21.05 11.33 7.12
CA ALA A 138 19.69 10.81 7.09
C ALA A 138 19.62 9.70 6.05
N VAL A 139 18.83 8.67 6.33
CA VAL A 139 18.51 7.59 5.39
C VAL A 139 16.99 7.50 5.31
N VAL A 140 16.45 7.61 4.10
CA VAL A 140 15.00 7.50 3.84
C VAL A 140 14.76 6.14 3.20
N LEU A 141 13.96 5.29 3.85
CA LEU A 141 13.63 3.96 3.36
C LEU A 141 12.38 4.01 2.48
N CYS A 142 12.58 3.90 1.17
CA CYS A 142 11.50 3.77 0.18
C CYS A 142 11.51 2.37 -0.46
N THR A 143 11.68 1.32 0.35
CA THR A 143 11.98 -0.05 -0.11
C THR A 143 10.73 -0.88 -0.47
N GLY A 144 9.55 -0.26 -0.55
CA GLY A 144 8.30 -0.95 -0.81
C GLY A 144 7.83 -1.87 0.32
N ALA A 145 6.84 -2.69 0.00
CA ALA A 145 6.23 -3.66 0.90
C ALA A 145 7.04 -4.98 0.95
N GLY A 146 6.41 -6.05 1.41
CA GLY A 146 6.89 -7.40 1.17
C GLY A 146 5.69 -8.33 1.00
N GLY A 147 5.89 -9.42 0.27
CA GLY A 147 4.82 -10.35 -0.03
C GLY A 147 5.35 -11.69 -0.49
N PHE A 148 4.48 -12.69 -0.41
CA PHE A 148 4.75 -14.02 -0.94
C PHE A 148 4.22 -14.08 -2.38
N LYS A 149 5.08 -13.80 -3.37
CA LYS A 149 4.73 -13.87 -4.79
C LYS A 149 5.68 -14.82 -5.52
N PRO A 150 5.18 -15.64 -6.46
CA PRO A 150 6.00 -16.61 -7.17
C PRO A 150 7.06 -15.90 -8.02
N SER A 151 8.14 -16.64 -8.30
CA SER A 151 9.14 -16.20 -9.28
C SER A 151 8.47 -15.97 -10.64
N GLY A 152 8.84 -14.89 -11.32
CA GLY A 152 8.19 -14.43 -12.56
C GLY A 152 7.10 -13.38 -12.35
N PHE A 153 6.62 -13.18 -11.12
CA PHE A 153 5.71 -12.07 -10.82
C PHE A 153 6.50 -10.75 -10.74
N PRO A 154 6.07 -9.65 -11.39
CA PRO A 154 6.88 -8.43 -11.54
C PRO A 154 7.03 -7.56 -10.30
N ILE A 155 6.57 -8.06 -9.14
CA ILE A 155 6.79 -7.48 -7.81
C ILE A 155 7.46 -8.50 -6.86
N CYS A 156 8.08 -9.56 -7.40
CA CYS A 156 8.74 -10.62 -6.63
C CYS A 156 9.96 -10.12 -5.83
N ASP A 157 10.44 -8.92 -6.12
CA ASP A 157 11.53 -8.27 -5.43
C ASP A 157 11.09 -7.57 -4.12
N LEU A 158 9.82 -7.64 -3.73
CA LEU A 158 9.30 -7.11 -2.48
C LEU A 158 9.52 -8.08 -1.31
N THR A 159 10.62 -7.88 -0.56
CA THR A 159 11.11 -8.85 0.44
C THR A 159 11.22 -8.30 1.87
N HIS A 160 10.51 -7.21 2.18
CA HIS A 160 10.55 -6.55 3.51
C HIS A 160 11.92 -5.99 3.94
N ASP A 161 12.85 -5.75 3.01
CA ASP A 161 14.24 -5.37 3.29
C ASP A 161 14.35 -4.16 4.23
N GLY A 162 13.69 -3.04 3.89
CA GLY A 162 13.71 -1.84 4.73
C GLY A 162 12.97 -2.03 6.05
N THR A 163 11.89 -2.81 6.07
CA THR A 163 11.15 -3.11 7.29
C THR A 163 12.05 -3.85 8.29
N ILE A 164 12.73 -4.92 7.87
CA ILE A 164 13.59 -5.70 8.76
C ILE A 164 14.82 -4.91 9.20
N MET A 165 15.40 -4.08 8.32
CA MET A 165 16.50 -3.18 8.68
C MET A 165 16.07 -2.18 9.76
N ALA A 166 14.91 -1.54 9.61
CA ALA A 166 14.38 -0.61 10.60
C ALA A 166 14.07 -1.32 11.94
N TYR A 167 13.44 -2.50 11.88
CA TYR A 167 13.13 -3.28 13.07
C TYR A 167 14.39 -3.64 13.87
N LYS A 168 15.45 -4.11 13.19
CA LYS A 168 16.73 -4.48 13.81
C LYS A 168 17.42 -3.33 14.57
N ILE A 169 17.16 -2.08 14.19
CA ILE A 169 17.71 -0.90 14.88
C ILE A 169 16.77 -0.31 15.95
N GLY A 170 15.66 -1.00 16.24
CA GLY A 170 14.71 -0.66 17.30
C GLY A 170 13.51 0.17 16.84
N ALA A 171 13.27 0.31 15.53
CA ALA A 171 12.04 0.95 15.05
C ALA A 171 10.83 0.04 15.31
N LYS A 172 9.68 0.65 15.64
CA LYS A 172 8.41 -0.08 15.73
C LYS A 172 7.85 -0.28 14.32
N VAL A 173 7.44 -1.50 14.02
CA VAL A 173 6.75 -1.87 12.77
C VAL A 173 5.29 -2.14 13.13
N THR A 174 4.36 -1.60 12.35
CA THR A 174 2.92 -1.72 12.57
C THR A 174 2.20 -2.07 11.27
N GLY A 175 0.96 -2.56 11.38
CA GLY A 175 0.06 -2.79 10.25
C GLY A 175 0.46 -3.95 9.34
N LYS A 176 1.24 -4.92 9.85
CA LYS A 176 1.64 -6.13 9.09
C LYS A 176 0.57 -7.21 9.10
N GLU A 177 -0.38 -7.10 10.02
CA GLU A 177 -1.58 -7.90 10.13
C GLU A 177 -2.62 -7.57 9.04
N TRP A 178 -2.56 -6.37 8.46
CA TRP A 178 -3.47 -5.93 7.38
C TRP A 178 -2.88 -6.30 6.02
N ASN A 179 -3.24 -7.48 5.52
CA ASN A 179 -2.76 -7.97 4.23
C ASN A 179 -3.68 -7.57 3.06
N ASP A 180 -3.06 -7.12 1.98
CA ASP A 180 -3.71 -6.77 0.70
C ASP A 180 -3.88 -8.03 -0.16
N GLY A 181 -5.10 -8.55 -0.20
CA GLY A 181 -5.45 -9.80 -0.89
C GLY A 181 -5.84 -9.57 -2.34
N HIS A 182 -5.10 -10.17 -3.28
CA HIS A 182 -5.47 -10.12 -4.70
C HIS A 182 -5.74 -11.52 -5.23
N SER A 183 -6.91 -11.69 -5.85
CA SER A 183 -7.30 -12.93 -6.51
C SER A 183 -6.64 -13.03 -7.89
N GLY A 184 -6.17 -14.23 -8.23
CA GLY A 184 -5.66 -14.55 -9.56
C GLY A 184 -6.61 -15.49 -10.31
N SER A 185 -6.38 -15.65 -11.60
CA SER A 185 -7.11 -16.62 -12.43
C SER A 185 -6.88 -18.05 -11.95
N THR A 186 -7.97 -18.84 -11.88
CA THR A 186 -7.89 -20.29 -11.68
C THR A 186 -7.35 -21.02 -12.90
N ASN A 187 -7.51 -20.42 -14.08
CA ASN A 187 -6.97 -20.92 -15.34
C ASN A 187 -5.55 -20.40 -15.48
N ASN A 188 -4.58 -21.30 -15.66
CA ASN A 188 -3.15 -21.00 -15.71
C ASN A 188 -2.68 -20.14 -14.51
N PRO A 189 -2.80 -20.62 -13.26
CA PRO A 189 -2.51 -19.81 -12.06
C PRO A 189 -1.03 -19.40 -11.94
N ALA A 190 -0.14 -20.02 -12.70
CA ALA A 190 1.27 -19.65 -12.80
C ALA A 190 1.53 -18.55 -13.85
N ASP A 191 0.56 -18.21 -14.70
CA ASP A 191 0.71 -17.16 -15.71
C ASP A 191 0.63 -15.77 -15.06
N CYS A 192 1.81 -15.28 -14.68
CA CYS A 192 2.02 -14.01 -14.02
C CYS A 192 1.67 -12.81 -14.90
N TYR A 193 1.66 -12.96 -16.22
CA TYR A 193 1.44 -11.85 -17.16
C TYR A 193 -0.04 -11.74 -17.53
N THR A 194 -0.61 -12.80 -18.09
CA THR A 194 -1.99 -12.76 -18.61
C THR A 194 -3.03 -12.87 -17.50
N GLY A 195 -2.67 -13.46 -16.35
CA GLY A 195 -3.54 -13.62 -15.18
C GLY A 195 -4.04 -12.32 -14.54
N TRP A 196 -3.54 -11.17 -15.00
CA TRP A 196 -3.91 -9.82 -14.54
C TRP A 196 -4.63 -9.00 -15.61
N HIS A 197 -5.27 -9.66 -16.58
CA HIS A 197 -6.19 -9.04 -17.52
C HIS A 197 -5.58 -7.85 -18.30
N GLY A 198 -4.31 -7.96 -18.70
CA GLY A 198 -3.60 -6.92 -19.44
C GLY A 198 -3.16 -5.71 -18.60
N MET A 199 -3.15 -5.81 -17.27
CA MET A 199 -2.68 -4.74 -16.36
C MET A 199 -1.31 -4.17 -16.78
N PHE A 200 -0.39 -5.03 -17.24
CA PHE A 200 0.96 -4.64 -17.64
C PHE A 200 1.03 -3.75 -18.88
N ASP A 201 0.07 -3.88 -19.78
CA ASP A 201 0.03 -3.16 -21.05
C ASP A 201 -0.66 -1.79 -20.91
N ARG A 202 -1.39 -1.56 -19.81
CA ARG A 202 -2.16 -0.34 -19.59
C ARG A 202 -1.25 0.82 -19.19
N THR A 203 -1.52 1.99 -19.75
CA THR A 203 -1.04 3.25 -19.19
C THR A 203 -1.75 3.52 -17.86
N PRO A 204 -1.12 4.26 -16.93
CA PRO A 204 -1.79 4.67 -15.71
C PRO A 204 -3.00 5.57 -15.98
N SER A 205 -3.90 5.64 -15.00
CA SER A 205 -5.00 6.59 -14.93
C SER A 205 -5.16 7.12 -13.51
N THR A 206 -6.00 8.13 -13.36
CA THR A 206 -6.41 8.61 -12.02
C THR A 206 -7.61 7.82 -11.52
N ASN A 207 -7.68 7.64 -10.20
CA ASN A 207 -8.84 7.12 -9.49
C ASN A 207 -9.50 8.25 -8.68
N GLY A 208 -10.83 8.17 -8.51
CA GLY A 208 -11.63 9.15 -7.79
C GLY A 208 -11.70 8.90 -6.28
N VAL A 209 -12.76 9.42 -5.66
CA VAL A 209 -12.99 9.42 -4.21
C VAL A 209 -13.73 8.19 -3.69
N GLU A 210 -13.97 7.20 -4.55
CA GLU A 210 -14.68 5.98 -4.19
C GLU A 210 -13.87 5.12 -3.22
N VAL A 211 -14.54 4.57 -2.21
CA VAL A 211 -13.95 3.64 -1.24
C VAL A 211 -14.45 2.23 -1.53
N HIS A 212 -13.51 1.34 -1.84
CA HIS A 212 -13.77 -0.04 -2.23
C HIS A 212 -13.27 -1.03 -1.17
N HIS A 213 -13.91 -2.20 -1.10
CA HIS A 213 -13.54 -3.29 -0.18
C HIS A 213 -13.08 -4.55 -0.91
N ASP A 214 -12.68 -4.41 -2.17
CA ASP A 214 -12.47 -5.53 -3.11
C ASP A 214 -11.21 -6.37 -2.80
N LEU A 215 -10.31 -5.85 -1.95
CA LEU A 215 -8.97 -6.41 -1.68
C LEU A 215 -8.72 -6.70 -0.19
N GLY A 216 -9.80 -6.84 0.58
CA GLY A 216 -9.77 -6.94 2.04
C GLY A 216 -9.21 -8.25 2.60
N VAL A 217 -8.91 -8.20 3.91
CA VAL A 217 -8.50 -9.36 4.72
C VAL A 217 -9.52 -10.51 4.64
N ASP A 218 -10.80 -10.18 4.45
CA ASP A 218 -11.89 -11.14 4.35
C ASP A 218 -11.68 -12.13 3.18
N SER A 219 -11.26 -11.63 2.01
CA SER A 219 -10.96 -12.50 0.87
C SER A 219 -9.82 -13.47 1.18
N ASN A 220 -8.78 -13.00 1.88
CA ASN A 220 -7.67 -13.86 2.31
C ASN A 220 -8.13 -14.91 3.33
N TYR A 221 -9.00 -14.52 4.26
CA TYR A 221 -9.57 -15.43 5.25
C TYR A 221 -10.43 -16.52 4.60
N MET A 222 -11.28 -16.14 3.64
CA MET A 222 -12.08 -17.09 2.86
C MET A 222 -11.19 -18.08 2.10
N ALA A 223 -10.10 -17.61 1.49
CA ALA A 223 -9.11 -18.46 0.82
C ALA A 223 -8.52 -19.52 1.77
N TYR A 224 -8.17 -19.07 2.98
CA TYR A 224 -7.54 -19.90 3.99
C TYR A 224 -8.50 -20.97 4.55
N VAL A 225 -9.75 -20.59 4.82
CA VAL A 225 -10.74 -21.48 5.43
C VAL A 225 -11.35 -22.44 4.42
N LEU A 226 -11.69 -21.97 3.22
CA LEU A 226 -12.44 -22.74 2.22
C LEU A 226 -11.54 -23.39 1.16
N GLY A 227 -10.32 -22.90 0.98
CA GLY A 227 -9.48 -23.22 -0.16
C GLY A 227 -9.90 -22.48 -1.44
N ASN A 228 -9.07 -22.61 -2.48
CA ASN A 228 -9.38 -22.04 -3.80
C ASN A 228 -10.22 -23.04 -4.64
N PRO A 229 -11.12 -22.55 -5.51
CA PRO A 229 -11.37 -21.15 -5.85
C PRO A 229 -12.35 -20.45 -4.89
N ILE A 230 -12.09 -19.17 -4.62
CA ILE A 230 -13.01 -18.30 -3.89
C ILE A 230 -13.97 -17.69 -4.90
N SER A 231 -15.26 -18.01 -4.79
CA SER A 231 -16.27 -17.20 -5.45
C SER A 231 -16.53 -15.99 -4.55
N MET A 232 -16.39 -14.77 -5.09
CA MET A 232 -16.88 -13.56 -4.43
C MET A 232 -18.41 -13.66 -4.43
N LEU A 233 -18.98 -14.43 -3.49
CA LEU A 233 -20.41 -14.55 -3.32
C LEU A 233 -20.94 -13.21 -2.84
N GLN A 234 -21.64 -12.53 -3.75
CA GLN A 234 -22.44 -11.33 -3.52
C GLN A 234 -23.57 -11.55 -2.47
N GLU A 235 -23.65 -12.74 -1.85
CA GLU A 235 -24.72 -13.17 -0.95
C GLU A 235 -24.39 -13.11 0.55
N MET A 236 -23.15 -12.84 0.97
CA MET A 236 -22.85 -12.76 2.42
C MET A 236 -23.37 -11.49 3.10
N LEU A 237 -23.79 -10.47 2.35
CA LEU A 237 -24.43 -9.28 2.93
C LEU A 237 -25.81 -9.59 3.53
N LEU A 238 -26.52 -10.62 3.03
CA LEU A 238 -27.88 -10.91 3.47
C LEU A 238 -27.94 -11.75 4.75
N VAL A 239 -26.97 -12.64 4.99
CA VAL A 239 -27.02 -13.58 6.13
C VAL A 239 -26.52 -12.94 7.43
N HIS A 240 -25.51 -12.07 7.39
CA HIS A 240 -25.02 -11.38 8.60
C HIS A 240 -25.98 -10.30 9.10
N ILE A 241 -26.60 -9.52 8.20
CA ILE A 241 -27.62 -8.54 8.58
C ILE A 241 -28.84 -9.23 9.20
N TRP A 242 -29.23 -10.41 8.71
CA TRP A 242 -30.32 -11.17 9.30
C TRP A 242 -29.98 -11.74 10.68
N LEU A 243 -28.78 -12.28 10.89
CA LEU A 243 -28.42 -12.87 12.19
C LEU A 243 -28.27 -11.79 13.29
N GLU A 244 -27.64 -10.66 12.97
CA GLU A 244 -27.50 -9.56 13.93
C GLU A 244 -28.85 -8.91 14.27
N GLN A 245 -29.73 -8.69 13.28
CA GLN A 245 -31.07 -8.17 13.54
C GLN A 245 -31.95 -9.17 14.29
N PHE A 246 -31.77 -10.48 14.08
CA PHE A 246 -32.51 -11.51 14.82
C PHE A 246 -32.06 -11.60 16.28
N ILE A 247 -30.75 -11.54 16.55
CA ILE A 247 -30.20 -11.55 17.92
C ILE A 247 -30.63 -10.28 18.67
N LEU A 248 -30.55 -9.10 18.04
CA LEU A 248 -31.02 -7.85 18.66
C LEU A 248 -32.52 -7.87 18.97
N ARG A 249 -33.36 -8.42 18.07
CA ARG A 249 -34.80 -8.60 18.33
C ARG A 249 -35.09 -9.62 19.41
N LEU A 250 -34.33 -10.72 19.50
CA LEU A 250 -34.49 -11.74 20.55
C LEU A 250 -34.08 -11.19 21.93
N VAL A 251 -33.00 -10.41 22.01
CA VAL A 251 -32.55 -9.76 23.25
C VAL A 251 -33.54 -8.68 23.71
N LEU A 252 -34.12 -7.91 22.79
CA LEU A 252 -35.20 -6.96 23.10
C LEU A 252 -36.48 -7.67 23.55
N LEU A 253 -36.88 -8.77 22.89
CA LEU A 253 -38.05 -9.57 23.27
C LEU A 253 -37.89 -10.19 24.67
N LEU A 254 -36.70 -10.72 24.98
CA LEU A 254 -36.39 -11.29 26.31
C LEU A 254 -36.30 -10.21 27.41
N ARG A 255 -35.93 -8.96 27.07
CA ARG A 255 -35.98 -7.82 28.00
C ARG A 255 -37.41 -7.32 28.25
N VAL A 256 -38.27 -7.33 27.23
CA VAL A 256 -39.69 -6.95 27.37
C VAL A 256 -40.48 -8.01 28.15
N LEU A 257 -40.13 -9.29 28.02
CA LEU A 257 -40.78 -10.40 28.76
C LEU A 257 -40.34 -10.54 30.23
N ARG A 258 -39.38 -9.74 30.73
CA ARG A 258 -38.93 -9.76 32.14
C ARG A 258 -39.63 -8.76 33.07
N PHE A 259 -40.71 -8.11 32.64
CA PHE A 259 -41.57 -7.31 33.52
C PHE A 259 -42.91 -8.01 33.80
N LYS A 260 -42.92 -8.92 34.78
CA LYS A 260 -44.04 -9.26 35.69
C LYS A 260 -43.69 -10.50 36.55
N VAL A 261 -42.90 -10.30 37.59
CA VAL A 261 -43.12 -11.03 38.85
C VAL A 261 -43.00 -10.00 39.96
N GLN A 262 -44.15 -9.72 40.55
CA GLN A 262 -44.43 -8.65 41.50
C GLN A 262 -43.99 -9.08 42.89
N LEU A 263 -43.20 -8.23 43.55
CA LEU A 263 -43.05 -8.23 45.01
C LEU A 263 -44.44 -8.15 45.64
N TYR A 264 -44.83 -9.16 46.42
CA TYR A 264 -45.83 -9.02 47.46
C TYR A 264 -45.15 -9.36 48.79
N GLN A 265 -45.04 -8.32 49.63
CA GLN A 265 -44.67 -8.44 51.03
C GLN A 265 -45.84 -9.08 51.81
N LYS A 266 -45.53 -10.12 52.58
CA LYS A 266 -45.90 -10.27 53.98
C LYS A 266 -44.89 -11.20 54.66
#